data_AF-J1EQB6-F1
#
_entry.id   AF-J1EQB6-F1
#
_cell.length_a   1.000
_cell.length_b   1.000
_cell.length_c   1.000
_cell.angle_alpha   90.00
_cell.angle_beta   90.00
_cell.angle_gamma   90.00
#
_symmetry.space_group_name_H-M   'P 1'
#
loop_
_entity.id
_entity.type
_entity.pdbx_description
1 polymer ?
#
loop_
_entity_poly.entity_id
_entity_poly.type
_entity_poly.pdbx_seq_one_letter_code
_entity_poly.pdbx_strand_id
1 'polypeptide(L)'
;MDIHTYEYVKLLRPPRQSRGVSQRTSIVFARAPNPAFEKDSFRVPQPTSFAHFPQFFVHGKPPAVPTRPLPRALCYEAFAVLHSGETRTLVYVAQRLNRRVIEQTDHKRADKFFADARLPGAELGDYKRSGYSRGHMAPAGDMSTPTAMAQNFSLANMVPQNIQHTGGPWAKIEEDTRRYVLRAQGRCLCHYGAGLYAHQPVHQGEPGSGAGLSVQAGV
;
A
#
# COMPACT_ATOMS: atom_id res chain seq x y z
N MET A 1 -26.23 -3.14 9.47
CA MET A 1 -26.14 -2.83 8.03
C MET A 1 -25.50 -1.46 7.95
N ASP A 2 -24.18 -1.39 7.76
CA ASP A 2 -23.43 -0.17 7.42
C ASP A 2 -22.02 -0.61 7.00
N ILE A 3 -21.72 -0.47 5.72
CA ILE A 3 -20.45 -0.85 5.08
C ILE A 3 -19.70 0.45 4.79
N HIS A 4 -18.85 0.88 5.72
CA HIS A 4 -17.89 1.94 5.50
C HIS A 4 -16.65 1.38 4.77
N THR A 5 -16.74 1.22 3.45
CA THR A 5 -15.56 1.06 2.58
C THR A 5 -15.87 1.47 1.15
N TYR A 6 -16.19 2.75 0.96
CA TYR A 6 -16.19 3.41 -0.35
C TYR A 6 -15.85 4.89 -0.16
N GLU A 7 -14.58 5.26 -0.23
CA GLU A 7 -14.15 6.59 -0.71
C GLU A 7 -12.63 6.57 -0.94
N TYR A 8 -12.20 6.61 -2.20
CA TYR A 8 -10.96 7.30 -2.55
C TYR A 8 -11.00 7.78 -4.02
N VAL A 9 -11.99 8.62 -4.33
CA VAL A 9 -11.89 9.58 -5.45
C VAL A 9 -12.65 10.84 -5.04
N LYS A 10 -11.97 11.88 -4.53
CA LYS A 10 -12.41 13.28 -4.62
C LYS A 10 -11.30 14.30 -4.31
N LEU A 11 -10.87 14.96 -5.39
CA LEU A 11 -10.68 16.41 -5.55
C LEU A 11 -9.54 17.13 -4.79
N LEU A 12 -8.49 17.48 -5.54
CA LEU A 12 -7.72 18.71 -5.35
C LEU A 12 -8.58 19.92 -5.79
N ARG A 13 -8.91 20.83 -4.86
CA ARG A 13 -9.24 22.24 -5.16
C ARG A 13 -8.71 23.16 -4.04
N PRO A 14 -8.16 24.33 -4.39
CA PRO A 14 -7.55 25.25 -3.43
C PRO A 14 -8.62 25.96 -2.57
N PRO A 15 -8.27 26.41 -1.35
CA PRO A 15 -9.23 27.05 -0.44
C PRO A 15 -9.71 28.41 -0.95
N ARG A 16 -11.02 28.65 -0.86
CA ARG A 16 -11.68 29.96 -1.04
C ARG A 16 -11.42 30.84 0.19
N GLN A 17 -10.95 32.06 -0.03
CA GLN A 17 -10.95 33.15 0.96
C GLN A 17 -12.39 33.54 1.32
N SER A 18 -12.69 33.62 2.61
CA SER A 18 -13.84 34.35 3.14
C SER A 18 -13.38 35.68 3.76
N ARG A 19 -14.17 36.74 3.54
CA ARG A 19 -13.98 38.12 4.01
C ARG A 19 -14.81 38.38 5.28
N GLY A 20 -14.32 39.31 6.12
CA GLY A 20 -15.03 40.02 7.20
C GLY A 20 -14.84 39.38 8.58
N VAL A 21 -14.50 40.08 9.66
CA VAL A 21 -14.96 41.40 10.14
C VAL A 21 -13.83 42.11 10.90
N SER A 22 -13.76 43.43 10.75
CA SER A 22 -12.83 44.33 11.46
C SER A 22 -13.40 44.72 12.82
N GLN A 23 -12.63 44.50 13.89
CA GLN A 23 -12.75 45.29 15.12
C GLN A 23 -11.40 45.95 15.39
N ARG A 24 -11.42 47.29 15.45
CA ARG A 24 -10.26 48.12 15.77
C ARG A 24 -10.10 48.16 17.28
N THR A 25 -9.02 47.57 17.78
CA THR A 25 -8.48 47.85 19.11
C THR A 25 -7.04 48.30 18.91
N SER A 26 -6.80 49.59 19.05
CA SER A 26 -5.46 50.17 18.95
C SER A 26 -4.70 49.88 20.24
N ILE A 27 -3.82 48.89 20.19
CA ILE A 27 -2.77 48.67 21.20
C ILE A 27 -1.48 49.26 20.63
N VAL A 28 -0.95 50.29 21.29
CA VAL A 28 0.40 50.80 20.98
C VAL A 28 1.41 49.83 21.60
N PHE A 29 1.94 48.93 20.79
CA PHE A 29 3.10 48.13 21.17
C PHE A 29 4.37 48.93 20.86
N ALA A 30 5.15 49.24 21.90
CA ALA A 30 6.53 49.67 21.72
C ALA A 30 7.27 48.55 20.97
N ARG A 31 7.83 48.89 19.82
CA ARG A 31 8.50 47.95 18.92
C ARG A 31 9.86 47.61 19.53
N ALA A 32 9.95 46.51 20.26
CA ALA A 32 11.25 45.87 20.50
C ALA A 32 11.85 45.54 19.12
N PRO A 33 13.16 45.74 18.90
CA PRO A 33 13.79 45.31 17.66
C PRO A 33 13.56 43.80 17.53
N ASN A 34 12.84 43.41 16.47
CA ASN A 34 12.77 42.01 16.06
C ASN A 34 14.23 41.54 15.93
N PRO A 35 14.70 40.51 16.68
CA PRO A 35 15.93 39.85 16.28
C PRO A 35 15.65 39.36 14.86
N ALA A 36 16.32 39.95 13.88
CA ALA A 36 16.21 39.50 12.51
C ALA A 36 16.48 38.00 12.54
N PHE A 37 15.48 37.20 12.13
CA PHE A 37 15.67 35.78 11.96
C PHE A 37 16.71 35.65 10.85
N GLU A 38 17.97 35.50 11.23
CA GLU A 38 19.11 35.65 10.35
C GLU A 38 19.11 34.45 9.40
N LYS A 39 18.59 34.67 8.19
CA LYS A 39 18.36 33.63 7.17
C LYS A 39 19.63 32.85 6.79
N ASP A 40 20.81 33.38 7.13
CA ASP A 40 22.12 32.75 6.90
C ASP A 40 22.42 31.57 7.85
N SER A 41 21.70 31.44 8.97
CA SER A 41 21.83 30.30 9.89
C SER A 41 21.51 28.94 9.26
N PHE A 42 20.76 28.91 8.14
CA PHE A 42 20.44 27.68 7.41
C PHE A 42 21.54 27.23 6.44
N ARG A 43 22.61 28.01 6.26
CA ARG A 43 23.72 27.69 5.34
C ARG A 43 24.85 26.87 5.98
N VAL A 44 24.82 26.69 7.31
CA VAL A 44 25.79 25.85 8.01
C VAL A 44 25.41 24.37 7.81
N PRO A 45 26.29 23.53 7.21
CA PRO A 45 26.04 22.11 7.08
C PRO A 45 25.78 21.49 8.46
N GLN A 46 24.62 20.86 8.62
CA GLN A 46 24.26 20.23 9.88
C GLN A 46 24.90 18.84 9.95
N PRO A 47 25.52 18.49 11.09
CA PRO A 47 26.06 17.15 11.30
C PRO A 47 24.97 16.07 11.17
N THR A 48 25.25 15.04 10.37
CA THR A 48 24.34 13.91 10.07
C THR A 48 24.65 12.66 10.88
N SER A 49 25.55 12.75 11.87
CA SER A 49 25.98 11.63 12.69
C SER A 49 26.01 12.00 14.17
N PHE A 50 25.47 11.11 15.00
CA PHE A 50 25.51 11.19 16.47
C PHE A 50 26.93 11.08 17.05
N ALA A 51 27.91 10.64 16.26
CA ALA A 51 29.31 10.66 16.66
C ALA A 51 29.81 12.07 17.04
N HIS A 52 29.19 13.12 16.49
CA HIS A 52 29.55 14.51 16.79
C HIS A 52 28.95 15.03 18.11
N PHE A 53 28.02 14.29 18.74
CA PHE A 53 27.36 14.74 19.98
C PHE A 53 27.18 13.61 21.01
N PRO A 54 28.27 13.01 21.50
CA PRO A 54 28.19 11.93 22.49
C PRO A 54 27.53 12.36 23.81
N GLN A 55 27.55 13.65 24.16
CA GLN A 55 26.99 14.17 25.40
C GLN A 55 25.47 13.98 25.55
N PHE A 56 24.75 13.77 24.44
CA PHE A 56 23.30 13.51 24.49
C PHE A 56 22.95 12.05 24.76
N PHE A 57 23.93 11.17 24.90
CA PHE A 57 23.72 9.74 25.05
C PHE A 57 24.35 9.20 26.33
N VAL A 58 23.65 8.26 26.97
CA VAL A 58 24.18 7.54 28.14
C VAL A 58 25.45 6.79 27.71
N HIS A 59 26.56 7.04 28.40
CA HIS A 59 27.90 6.55 28.05
C HIS A 59 28.38 6.91 26.62
N GLY A 60 27.84 7.97 26.01
CA GLY A 60 28.23 8.39 24.67
C GLY A 60 27.74 7.45 23.56
N LYS A 61 26.81 6.53 23.84
CA LYS A 61 26.33 5.52 22.88
C LYS A 61 24.88 5.75 22.50
N PRO A 62 24.57 6.00 21.21
CA PRO A 62 23.18 6.09 20.78
C PRO A 62 22.44 4.76 20.98
N PRO A 63 21.13 4.79 21.25
CA PRO A 63 20.34 3.58 21.41
C PRO A 63 20.36 2.75 20.12
N ALA A 64 20.47 1.43 20.26
CA ALA A 64 20.38 0.52 19.14
C ALA A 64 18.93 0.53 18.60
N VAL A 65 18.77 0.83 17.32
CA VAL A 65 17.49 0.72 16.63
C VAL A 65 17.47 -0.63 15.92
N PRO A 66 16.48 -1.51 16.17
CA PRO A 66 16.38 -2.76 15.45
C PRO A 66 16.20 -2.50 13.95
N THR A 67 16.98 -3.18 13.11
CA THR A 67 16.88 -3.07 11.66
C THR A 67 15.56 -3.67 11.19
N ARG A 68 14.65 -2.86 10.64
CA ARG A 68 13.42 -3.36 10.02
C ARG A 68 13.74 -3.93 8.64
N PRO A 69 13.17 -5.09 8.26
CA PRO A 69 13.33 -5.62 6.91
C PRO A 69 12.81 -4.61 5.88
N LEU A 70 13.66 -4.22 4.94
CA LEU A 70 13.22 -3.33 3.85
C LEU A 70 12.21 -4.06 2.95
N PRO A 71 11.18 -3.35 2.44
CA PRO A 71 10.28 -3.90 1.45
C PRO A 71 11.04 -4.39 0.20
N ARG A 72 10.56 -5.49 -0.40
CA ARG A 72 11.14 -6.11 -1.59
C ARG A 72 10.22 -5.95 -2.79
N ALA A 73 10.71 -5.34 -3.86
CA ALA A 73 9.99 -5.31 -5.14
C ALA A 73 10.19 -6.64 -5.88
N LEU A 74 9.10 -7.22 -6.37
CA LEU A 74 9.08 -8.44 -7.17
C LEU A 74 8.29 -8.20 -8.45
N CYS A 75 8.89 -8.52 -9.58
CA CYS A 75 8.21 -8.46 -10.88
C CYS A 75 7.86 -9.87 -11.34
N TYR A 76 6.62 -10.02 -11.80
CA TYR A 76 6.08 -11.18 -12.49
C TYR A 76 5.65 -10.77 -13.91
N GLU A 77 5.23 -11.72 -14.73
CA GLU A 77 4.88 -11.47 -16.12
C GLU A 77 3.70 -10.50 -16.28
N ALA A 78 2.67 -10.63 -15.45
CA ALA A 78 1.44 -9.85 -15.55
C ALA A 78 1.23 -8.82 -14.42
N PHE A 79 2.07 -8.82 -13.39
CA PHE A 79 1.92 -7.94 -12.23
C PHE A 79 3.25 -7.70 -11.50
N ALA A 80 3.32 -6.63 -10.71
CA ALA A 80 4.46 -6.32 -9.85
C ALA A 80 4.00 -6.09 -8.42
N VAL A 81 4.74 -6.62 -7.45
CA VAL A 81 4.41 -6.59 -6.02
C VAL A 81 5.50 -5.83 -5.26
N LEU A 82 5.09 -4.98 -4.31
CA LEU A 82 5.98 -4.54 -3.23
C LEU A 82 5.64 -5.35 -1.98
N HIS A 83 6.57 -6.17 -1.50
CA HIS A 83 6.37 -7.08 -0.38
C HIS A 83 7.02 -6.58 0.90
N SER A 84 6.30 -6.60 2.02
CA SER A 84 6.83 -6.22 3.32
C SER A 84 7.50 -7.42 3.99
N GLY A 85 8.80 -7.31 4.31
CA GLY A 85 9.49 -8.33 5.09
C GLY A 85 9.07 -8.33 6.58
N GLU A 86 8.40 -7.28 7.05
CA GLU A 86 7.92 -7.17 8.42
C GLU A 86 6.56 -7.86 8.60
N THR A 87 5.59 -7.56 7.75
CA THR A 87 4.24 -8.15 7.83
C THR A 87 4.13 -9.48 7.09
N ARG A 88 5.15 -9.84 6.30
CA ARG A 88 5.18 -11.03 5.43
C ARG A 88 4.01 -11.08 4.43
N THR A 89 3.51 -9.91 4.07
CA THR A 89 2.43 -9.70 3.11
C THR A 89 2.81 -8.59 2.14
N LEU A 90 2.11 -8.50 1.01
CA LEU A 90 2.29 -7.37 0.10
C LEU A 90 1.78 -6.04 0.69
N VAL A 91 2.49 -4.96 0.38
CA VAL A 91 2.06 -3.58 0.58
C VAL A 91 1.09 -3.20 -0.54
N TYR A 92 1.49 -3.42 -1.79
CA TYR A 92 0.63 -3.24 -2.96
C TYR A 92 1.04 -4.18 -4.09
N VAL A 93 0.12 -4.34 -5.04
CA VAL A 93 0.35 -4.96 -6.35
C VAL A 93 -0.13 -4.02 -7.46
N ALA A 94 0.62 -3.97 -8.54
CA ALA A 94 0.33 -3.18 -9.73
C ALA A 94 0.11 -4.11 -10.93
N GLN A 95 -0.97 -3.89 -11.66
CA GLN A 95 -1.36 -4.62 -12.86
C GLN A 95 -1.67 -3.67 -14.01
N ARG A 96 -1.22 -4.02 -15.21
CA ARG A 96 -1.60 -3.31 -16.43
C ARG A 96 -2.61 -4.15 -17.20
N LEU A 97 -3.85 -3.68 -17.23
CA LEU A 97 -4.95 -4.33 -17.91
C LEU A 97 -5.34 -3.56 -19.17
N ASN A 98 -5.84 -4.27 -20.16
CA ASN A 98 -6.52 -3.71 -21.32
C ASN A 98 -7.51 -4.75 -21.84
N ARG A 99 -8.36 -4.35 -22.80
CA ARG A 99 -9.37 -5.24 -23.38
C ARG A 99 -8.77 -6.57 -23.87
N ARG A 100 -7.67 -6.51 -24.63
CA ARG A 100 -6.99 -7.71 -25.17
C ARG A 100 -6.56 -8.68 -24.07
N VAL A 101 -6.00 -8.18 -22.98
CA VAL A 101 -5.59 -9.02 -21.84
C VAL A 101 -6.81 -9.75 -21.27
N ILE A 102 -7.90 -9.02 -20.99
CA ILE A 102 -9.13 -9.60 -20.39
C ILE A 102 -9.83 -10.59 -21.34
N GLU A 103 -9.79 -10.36 -22.66
CA GLU A 103 -10.36 -11.29 -23.63
C GLU A 103 -9.52 -12.57 -23.79
N GLN A 104 -8.25 -12.55 -23.39
CA GLN A 104 -7.32 -13.68 -23.48
C GLN A 104 -7.26 -14.53 -22.21
N THR A 105 -8.02 -14.18 -21.16
CA THR A 105 -8.07 -14.93 -19.90
C THR A 105 -9.02 -16.13 -20.00
N ASP A 106 -8.66 -17.12 -20.80
CA ASP A 106 -9.36 -18.43 -20.84
C ASP A 106 -8.39 -19.57 -20.55
N HIS A 107 -7.68 -19.44 -19.42
CA HIS A 107 -6.71 -20.44 -18.97
C HIS A 107 -7.28 -21.23 -17.82
N LYS A 108 -7.04 -22.56 -17.83
CA LYS A 108 -7.30 -23.40 -16.66
C LYS A 108 -6.57 -22.81 -15.46
N ARG A 109 -7.35 -22.50 -14.42
CA ARG A 109 -6.81 -21.96 -13.17
C ARG A 109 -5.79 -22.95 -12.60
N ALA A 110 -4.62 -22.46 -12.23
CA ALA A 110 -3.70 -23.23 -11.41
C ALA A 110 -4.28 -23.39 -9.99
N ASP A 111 -3.67 -24.25 -9.17
CA ASP A 111 -4.11 -24.49 -7.79
C ASP A 111 -2.95 -24.68 -6.80
N LYS A 112 -1.70 -24.60 -7.28
CA LYS A 112 -0.48 -24.84 -6.51
C LYS A 112 0.14 -23.55 -6.00
N PHE A 113 -0.16 -23.21 -4.76
CA PHE A 113 0.49 -22.13 -4.03
C PHE A 113 1.95 -22.48 -3.70
N PHE A 114 2.84 -21.49 -3.75
CA PHE A 114 4.26 -21.69 -3.45
C PHE A 114 4.88 -20.46 -2.77
N ALA A 115 5.88 -20.70 -1.92
CA ALA A 115 6.72 -19.65 -1.35
C ALA A 115 7.72 -19.13 -2.42
N ASP A 116 7.84 -17.81 -2.55
CA ASP A 116 8.81 -17.22 -3.48
C ASP A 116 10.20 -17.24 -2.86
N ALA A 117 11.17 -17.92 -3.48
CA ALA A 117 12.54 -18.05 -2.98
C ALA A 117 13.26 -16.70 -2.81
N ARG A 118 12.77 -15.62 -3.43
CA ARG A 118 13.31 -14.26 -3.28
C ARG A 118 12.85 -13.57 -1.99
N LEU A 119 11.92 -14.16 -1.24
CA LEU A 119 11.38 -13.62 0.01
C LEU A 119 11.72 -14.53 1.20
N PRO A 120 12.17 -13.95 2.32
CA PRO A 120 12.26 -14.69 3.57
C PRO A 120 10.87 -14.79 4.23
N GLY A 121 10.47 -16.01 4.63
CA GLY A 121 9.52 -16.23 5.74
C GLY A 121 8.03 -16.21 5.43
N ALA A 122 7.57 -16.09 4.18
CA ALA A 122 6.16 -16.36 3.84
C ALA A 122 6.00 -17.84 3.46
N GLU A 123 5.37 -18.62 4.34
CA GLU A 123 5.25 -20.07 4.19
C GLU A 123 3.79 -20.53 4.10
N LEU A 124 3.57 -21.68 3.45
CA LEU A 124 2.23 -22.29 3.40
C LEU A 124 1.70 -22.65 4.79
N GLY A 125 2.61 -22.88 5.75
CA GLY A 125 2.28 -23.13 7.15
C GLY A 125 1.51 -21.99 7.82
N ASP A 126 1.78 -20.74 7.43
CA ASP A 126 1.20 -19.53 8.06
C ASP A 126 -0.33 -19.47 7.89
N TYR A 127 -0.86 -20.06 6.81
CA TYR A 127 -2.30 -20.08 6.53
C TYR A 127 -3.02 -21.28 7.16
N LYS A 128 -2.30 -22.36 7.48
CA LYS A 128 -2.90 -23.63 7.91
C LYS A 128 -3.55 -23.48 9.28
N ARG A 129 -4.86 -23.77 9.37
CA ARG A 129 -5.69 -23.61 10.59
C ARG A 129 -5.83 -22.17 11.11
N SER A 130 -5.55 -21.18 10.27
CA SER A 130 -5.70 -19.76 10.64
C SER A 130 -7.15 -19.27 10.62
N GLY A 131 -8.03 -19.97 9.90
CA GLY A 131 -9.39 -19.48 9.58
C GLY A 131 -9.44 -18.51 8.39
N TYR A 132 -8.29 -18.14 7.84
CA TYR A 132 -8.16 -17.22 6.71
C TYR A 132 -7.90 -17.96 5.38
N SER A 133 -8.42 -17.37 4.30
CA SER A 133 -8.12 -17.78 2.92
C SER A 133 -6.80 -17.15 2.44
N ARG A 134 -6.26 -17.70 1.34
CA ARG A 134 -5.16 -17.11 0.57
C ARG A 134 -5.75 -16.20 -0.50
N GLY A 135 -6.10 -14.98 -0.10
CA GLY A 135 -6.73 -14.01 -0.98
C GLY A 135 -5.73 -13.42 -1.96
N HIS A 136 -6.01 -13.54 -3.25
CA HIS A 136 -5.17 -12.96 -4.30
C HIS A 136 -5.39 -11.45 -4.34
N MET A 137 -4.30 -10.69 -4.47
CA MET A 137 -4.40 -9.24 -4.66
C MET A 137 -4.35 -8.85 -6.14
N ALA A 138 -3.51 -9.51 -6.94
CA ALA A 138 -3.69 -9.57 -8.38
C ALA A 138 -4.61 -10.75 -8.72
N PRO A 139 -5.82 -10.54 -9.27
CA PRO A 139 -6.78 -11.61 -9.50
C PRO A 139 -6.27 -12.65 -10.50
N ALA A 140 -6.50 -13.93 -10.20
CA ALA A 140 -6.17 -15.03 -11.13
C ALA A 140 -6.92 -14.89 -12.47
N GLY A 141 -8.13 -14.33 -12.42
CA GLY A 141 -8.95 -14.05 -13.61
C GLY A 141 -8.38 -12.99 -14.55
N ASP A 142 -7.28 -12.33 -14.19
CA ASP A 142 -6.60 -11.33 -15.02
C ASP A 142 -5.33 -11.89 -15.69
N MET A 143 -5.01 -13.17 -15.49
CA MET A 143 -3.78 -13.78 -15.98
C MET A 143 -4.00 -14.36 -17.39
N SER A 144 -3.44 -13.71 -18.41
CA SER A 144 -3.65 -14.06 -19.83
C SER A 144 -2.67 -15.08 -20.40
N THR A 145 -1.75 -15.61 -19.59
CA THR A 145 -0.81 -16.66 -20.01
C THR A 145 -0.69 -17.75 -18.93
N PRO A 146 -0.33 -19.01 -19.30
CA PRO A 146 -0.09 -20.07 -18.32
C PRO A 146 1.03 -19.72 -17.33
N THR A 147 2.07 -19.02 -17.78
CA THR A 147 3.17 -18.58 -16.92
C THR A 147 2.71 -17.53 -15.92
N ALA A 148 1.95 -16.52 -16.36
CA ALA A 148 1.36 -15.52 -15.46
C ALA A 148 0.40 -16.19 -14.46
N MET A 149 -0.42 -17.14 -14.92
CA MET A 149 -1.32 -17.91 -14.07
C MET A 149 -0.55 -18.71 -13.02
N ALA A 150 0.54 -19.39 -13.38
CA ALA A 150 1.36 -20.11 -12.41
C ALA A 150 2.00 -19.15 -11.40
N GLN A 151 2.60 -18.06 -11.86
CA GLN A 151 3.23 -17.04 -11.01
C GLN A 151 2.25 -16.37 -10.03
N ASN A 152 0.99 -16.24 -10.42
CA ASN A 152 -0.08 -15.64 -9.63
C ASN A 152 -0.33 -16.35 -8.29
N PHE A 153 0.02 -17.63 -8.18
CA PHE A 153 -0.11 -18.45 -6.97
C PHE A 153 1.09 -18.32 -6.00
N SER A 154 2.04 -17.44 -6.29
CA SER A 154 3.08 -17.07 -5.33
C SER A 154 2.44 -16.49 -4.06
N LEU A 155 2.91 -16.91 -2.89
CA LEU A 155 2.50 -16.33 -1.60
C LEU A 155 2.82 -14.83 -1.51
N ALA A 156 3.74 -14.32 -2.34
CA ALA A 156 4.00 -12.89 -2.46
C ALA A 156 2.77 -12.09 -2.92
N ASN A 157 1.84 -12.71 -3.64
CA ASN A 157 0.58 -12.11 -4.12
C ASN A 157 -0.62 -12.39 -3.19
N MET A 158 -0.37 -13.00 -2.01
CA MET A 158 -1.42 -13.40 -1.10
C MET A 158 -1.50 -12.47 0.10
N VAL A 159 -2.72 -12.24 0.57
CA VAL A 159 -2.99 -11.70 1.90
C VAL A 159 -4.00 -12.60 2.61
N PRO A 160 -3.89 -12.76 3.95
CA PRO A 160 -4.95 -13.40 4.72
C PRO A 160 -6.27 -12.64 4.51
N GLN A 161 -7.27 -13.30 3.94
CA GLN A 161 -8.60 -12.72 3.74
C GLN A 161 -9.67 -13.57 4.41
N ASN A 162 -10.71 -12.92 4.94
CA ASN A 162 -11.90 -13.63 5.38
C ASN A 162 -12.53 -14.34 4.16
N ILE A 163 -12.93 -15.60 4.32
CA ILE A 163 -13.51 -16.42 3.25
C ILE A 163 -14.75 -15.75 2.63
N GLN A 164 -15.63 -15.17 3.45
CA GLN A 164 -16.83 -14.47 2.99
C GLN A 164 -16.48 -13.20 2.20
N HIS A 165 -15.41 -12.51 2.60
CA HIS A 165 -14.92 -11.33 1.88
C HIS A 165 -14.37 -11.71 0.50
N THR A 166 -13.54 -12.75 0.45
CA THR A 166 -12.87 -13.22 -0.78
C THR A 166 -13.90 -13.67 -1.82
N GLY A 167 -14.89 -14.48 -1.40
CA GLY A 167 -15.92 -15.02 -2.30
C GLY A 167 -17.10 -14.10 -2.58
N GLY A 168 -17.17 -12.93 -1.93
CA GLY A 168 -18.29 -11.99 -2.05
C GLY A 168 -17.84 -10.62 -2.53
N PRO A 169 -17.74 -9.61 -1.64
CA PRO A 169 -17.41 -8.23 -2.04
C PRO A 169 -16.14 -8.10 -2.88
N TRP A 170 -15.08 -8.83 -2.55
CA TRP A 170 -13.83 -8.76 -3.30
C TRP A 170 -13.97 -9.28 -4.73
N ALA A 171 -14.55 -10.49 -4.89
CA ALA A 171 -14.82 -11.05 -6.22
C ALA A 171 -15.68 -10.11 -7.09
N LYS A 172 -16.63 -9.39 -6.48
CA LYS A 172 -17.42 -8.36 -7.17
C LYS A 172 -16.57 -7.18 -7.64
N ILE A 173 -15.62 -6.69 -6.83
CA ILE A 173 -14.70 -5.63 -7.23
C ILE A 173 -13.82 -6.09 -8.40
N GLU A 174 -13.31 -7.32 -8.37
CA GLU A 174 -12.55 -7.91 -9.48
C GLU A 174 -13.38 -7.94 -10.77
N GLU A 175 -14.65 -8.37 -10.68
CA GLU A 175 -15.56 -8.39 -11.82
C GLU A 175 -15.88 -7.01 -12.37
N ASP A 176 -16.21 -6.06 -11.49
CA ASP A 176 -16.51 -4.68 -11.88
C ASP A 176 -15.31 -4.02 -12.55
N THR A 177 -14.10 -4.32 -12.09
CA THR A 177 -12.84 -3.86 -12.69
C THR A 177 -12.67 -4.41 -14.10
N ARG A 178 -12.83 -5.73 -14.30
CA ARG A 178 -12.78 -6.34 -15.63
C ARG A 178 -13.83 -5.75 -16.57
N ARG A 179 -15.07 -5.56 -16.10
CA ARG A 179 -16.14 -4.92 -16.88
C ARG A 179 -15.80 -3.47 -17.26
N TYR A 180 -15.17 -2.72 -16.37
CA TYR A 180 -14.69 -1.37 -16.67
C TYR A 180 -13.60 -1.39 -17.75
N VAL A 181 -12.59 -2.25 -17.61
CA VAL A 181 -11.48 -2.38 -18.58
C VAL A 181 -12.00 -2.74 -19.98
N LEU A 182 -13.02 -3.60 -20.08
CA LEU A 182 -13.64 -3.95 -21.37
C LEU A 182 -14.29 -2.74 -22.07
N ARG A 183 -14.79 -1.75 -21.32
CA ARG A 183 -15.41 -0.53 -21.88
C ARG A 183 -14.41 0.62 -22.09
N ALA A 184 -13.32 0.64 -21.34
CA ALA A 184 -12.32 1.70 -21.40
C ALA A 184 -11.65 1.78 -22.79
N GLN A 185 -11.31 2.99 -23.21
CA GLN A 185 -10.47 3.23 -24.38
C GLN A 185 -9.03 3.32 -23.88
N GLY A 186 -8.15 2.43 -24.35
CA GLY A 186 -6.74 2.44 -23.94
C GLY A 186 -6.38 1.42 -22.86
N ARG A 187 -5.33 1.73 -22.09
CA ARG A 187 -4.77 0.83 -21.05
C ARG A 187 -5.20 1.31 -19.67
N CYS A 188 -5.58 0.39 -18.80
CA CYS A 188 -5.86 0.66 -17.40
C CYS A 188 -4.72 0.16 -16.53
N LEU A 189 -4.27 0.99 -15.60
CA LEU A 189 -3.37 0.61 -14.52
C LEU A 189 -4.21 0.38 -13.27
N CYS A 190 -4.18 -0.84 -12.74
CA CYS A 190 -4.88 -1.20 -11.52
C CYS A 190 -3.86 -1.41 -10.40
N HIS A 191 -4.08 -0.75 -9.27
CA HIS A 191 -3.30 -0.92 -8.06
C HIS A 191 -4.19 -1.50 -6.98
N TYR A 192 -3.86 -2.69 -6.49
CA TYR A 192 -4.53 -3.28 -5.35
C TYR A 192 -3.60 -3.20 -4.14
N GLY A 193 -4.12 -2.79 -3.00
CA GLY A 193 -3.35 -2.63 -1.77
C GLY A 193 -3.87 -3.58 -0.70
N ALA A 194 -2.97 -4.18 0.08
CA ALA A 194 -3.34 -4.64 1.39
C ALA A 194 -3.54 -3.39 2.24
N GLY A 195 -4.74 -3.18 2.80
CA GLY A 195 -5.03 -2.02 3.62
C GLY A 195 -3.93 -1.78 4.64
N LEU A 196 -3.36 -0.58 4.62
CA LEU A 196 -2.26 -0.15 5.49
C LEU A 196 -2.72 -0.03 6.95
N TYR A 197 -3.08 -1.15 7.58
CA TYR A 197 -3.25 -1.26 9.02
C TYR A 197 -2.84 -2.68 9.45
N ALA A 198 -1.53 -2.85 9.65
CA ALA A 198 -1.00 -4.01 10.36
C ALA A 198 0.17 -3.53 11.23
N HIS A 199 -0.16 -2.89 12.35
CA HIS A 199 0.79 -2.74 13.46
C HIS A 199 0.72 -3.93 14.43
N GLN A 200 0.02 -5.00 14.07
CA GLN A 200 -0.03 -6.24 14.86
C GLN A 200 0.35 -7.44 14.00
N PRO A 201 1.26 -8.30 14.48
CA PRO A 201 1.43 -9.65 13.92
C PRO A 201 0.09 -10.36 13.94
N VAL A 202 -0.17 -11.22 12.95
CA VAL A 202 -1.34 -12.10 12.95
C VAL A 202 -1.17 -13.11 14.10
N HIS A 203 -1.62 -12.74 15.30
CA HIS A 203 -1.97 -13.66 16.36
C HIS A 203 -3.45 -14.03 16.21
N GLN A 204 -3.76 -15.28 16.51
CA GLN A 204 -5.08 -15.89 16.34
C GLN A 204 -6.18 -15.01 16.97
N GLY A 205 -7.17 -14.59 16.16
CA GLY A 205 -8.46 -14.10 16.68
C GLY A 205 -8.91 -12.68 16.33
N GLU A 206 -8.09 -11.81 15.73
CA GLU A 206 -8.48 -10.41 15.44
C GLU A 206 -8.88 -10.18 13.97
N PRO A 207 -9.78 -9.22 13.66
CA PRO A 207 -10.36 -9.03 12.33
C PRO A 207 -9.30 -8.58 11.31
N GLY A 208 -9.09 -9.42 10.30
CA GLY A 208 -8.07 -9.25 9.27
C GLY A 208 -8.21 -8.00 8.40
N SER A 209 -7.05 -7.50 8.01
CA SER A 209 -6.75 -6.48 7.00
C SER A 209 -7.73 -6.40 5.83
N GLY A 210 -8.32 -5.22 5.61
CA GLY A 210 -9.16 -4.93 4.43
C GLY A 210 -8.32 -4.76 3.16
N ALA A 211 -8.78 -5.29 2.03
CA ALA A 211 -8.15 -5.08 0.72
C ALA A 211 -8.73 -3.82 0.05
N GLY A 212 -7.89 -3.00 -0.58
CA GLY A 212 -8.30 -1.76 -1.28
C GLY A 212 -7.90 -1.79 -2.76
N LEU A 213 -8.62 -1.04 -3.60
CA LEU A 213 -8.37 -0.92 -5.05
C LEU A 213 -8.35 0.55 -5.49
N SER A 214 -7.38 0.91 -6.32
CA SER A 214 -7.34 2.12 -7.13
C SER A 214 -7.16 1.77 -8.61
N VAL A 215 -8.03 2.28 -9.49
CA VAL A 215 -7.93 2.09 -10.95
C VAL A 215 -7.65 3.43 -11.61
N GLN A 216 -6.57 3.51 -12.39
CA GLN A 216 -6.21 4.66 -13.19
C GLN A 216 -6.28 4.29 -14.68
N ALA A 217 -7.16 4.92 -15.44
CA ALA A 217 -7.18 4.78 -16.89
C ALA A 217 -6.12 5.70 -17.52
N GLY A 218 -5.24 5.13 -18.34
CA GLY A 218 -4.32 5.88 -19.18
C GLY A 218 -4.97 6.18 -20.53
N VAL A 219 -4.98 7.46 -20.91
CA VAL A 219 -5.38 7.93 -22.25
C VAL A 219 -4.35 7.51 -23.29
#